data_AF-A0A4R7J288-F1
#
_entry.id   AF-A0A4R7J288-F1
#
_cell.length_a   1.000
_cell.length_b   1.000
_cell.length_c   1.000
_cell.angle_alpha   90.00
_cell.angle_beta   90.00
_cell.angle_gamma   90.00
#
_symmetry.space_group_name_H-M   'P 1'
#
loop_
_entity.id
_entity.type
_entity.pdbx_description
1 polymer ?
#
loop_
_entity_poly.entity_id
_entity_poly.type
_entity_poly.pdbx_seq_one_letter_code
_entity_poly.pdbx_strand_id
1 'polypeptide(L)'
;MITVTRHQATALVTLLRTIRSDWDERTTLDALAVAAHNRNLPDLAYGAIATALDPASRTPRALTFTDHEHWRRTIRTDTWAPPTRDQECATHPGGWADHCAGCRADRLAAH
;
A
#
# COMPACT_ATOMS: atom_id res chain seq x y z
N MET A 1 -17.22 -2.72 -3.34
CA MET A 1 -16.30 -3.57 -2.54
C MET A 1 -15.56 -4.48 -3.50
N ILE A 2 -14.23 -4.50 -3.44
CA ILE A 2 -13.42 -5.41 -4.27
C ILE A 2 -13.34 -6.74 -3.51
N THR A 3 -13.99 -7.76 -4.04
CA THR A 3 -13.98 -9.11 -3.45
C THR A 3 -12.68 -9.82 -3.82
N VAL A 4 -11.99 -10.39 -2.84
CA VAL A 4 -10.80 -11.21 -3.08
C VAL A 4 -11.20 -12.47 -3.86
N THR A 5 -10.58 -12.67 -5.02
CA THR A 5 -10.84 -13.85 -5.86
C THR A 5 -10.15 -15.09 -5.30
N ARG A 6 -10.67 -16.27 -5.64
CA ARG A 6 -10.01 -17.55 -5.28
C ARG A 6 -8.56 -17.62 -5.77
N HIS A 7 -8.27 -17.10 -6.97
CA HIS A 7 -6.91 -17.09 -7.52
C HIS A 7 -5.96 -16.24 -6.67
N GLN A 8 -6.40 -15.04 -6.26
CA GLN A 8 -5.63 -14.16 -5.38
C GLN A 8 -5.39 -14.80 -4.00
N ALA A 9 -6.43 -15.44 -3.44
CA ALA A 9 -6.31 -16.16 -2.18
C ALA A 9 -5.31 -17.32 -2.28
N THR A 10 -5.38 -18.15 -3.32
CA THR A 10 -4.43 -19.25 -3.55
C THR A 10 -3.00 -18.74 -3.73
N ALA A 11 -2.78 -17.68 -4.51
CA ALA A 11 -1.45 -17.08 -4.68
C ALA A 11 -0.88 -16.59 -3.33
N LEU A 12 -1.71 -15.96 -2.50
CA LEU A 12 -1.32 -15.51 -1.17
C LEU A 12 -1.00 -16.69 -0.25
N VAL A 13 -1.80 -17.76 -0.24
CA VAL A 13 -1.51 -18.96 0.55
C VAL A 13 -0.16 -19.58 0.16
N THR A 14 0.12 -19.69 -1.14
CA THR A 14 1.41 -20.20 -1.62
C THR A 14 2.56 -19.37 -1.08
N LEU A 15 2.45 -18.04 -1.09
CA LEU A 15 3.46 -17.15 -0.49
C LEU A 15 3.58 -17.36 1.03
N LEU A 16 2.47 -17.44 1.76
CA LEU A 16 2.52 -17.62 3.22
C LEU A 16 3.20 -18.93 3.61
N ARG A 17 3.03 -19.98 2.81
CA ARG A 17 3.67 -21.28 3.03
C ARG A 17 5.17 -21.28 2.73
N THR A 18 5.70 -20.32 1.96
CA THR A 18 7.17 -20.16 1.83
C THR A 18 7.78 -19.54 3.09
N ILE A 19 6.99 -18.74 3.82
CA ILE A 19 7.38 -18.14 5.11
C ILE A 19 7.16 -19.15 6.25
N ARG A 20 6.03 -19.86 6.22
CA ARG A 20 5.56 -20.81 7.23
C ARG A 20 5.22 -22.14 6.59
N SER A 21 6.26 -22.94 6.33
CA SER A 21 6.12 -24.27 5.73
C SER A 21 5.32 -25.24 6.59
N ASP A 22 5.18 -24.96 7.89
CA ASP A 22 4.37 -25.69 8.85
C ASP A 22 2.86 -25.45 8.70
N TRP A 23 2.45 -24.43 7.95
CA TRP A 23 1.03 -24.11 7.77
C TRP A 23 0.38 -24.97 6.66
N ASP A 24 -0.77 -25.54 7.01
CA ASP A 24 -1.62 -26.27 6.07
C ASP A 24 -2.33 -25.32 5.11
N GLU A 25 -2.35 -25.69 3.82
CA GLU A 25 -2.94 -24.88 2.75
C GLU A 25 -4.43 -24.63 2.95
N ARG A 26 -5.18 -25.69 3.26
CA ARG A 26 -6.63 -25.62 3.42
C ARG A 26 -7.01 -24.74 4.61
N THR A 27 -6.32 -24.91 5.72
CA THR A 27 -6.53 -24.12 6.95
C THR A 27 -6.15 -22.66 6.75
N THR A 28 -5.08 -22.38 5.99
CA THR A 28 -4.66 -21.02 5.66
C THR A 28 -5.67 -20.33 4.73
N LEU A 29 -6.19 -21.05 3.74
CA LEU A 29 -7.21 -20.53 2.83
C LEU A 29 -8.53 -20.23 3.54
N ASP A 30 -8.94 -21.09 4.48
CA ASP A 30 -10.12 -20.86 5.34
C ASP A 30 -9.94 -19.60 6.19
N ALA A 31 -8.77 -19.44 6.83
CA ALA A 31 -8.46 -18.27 7.64
C ALA A 31 -8.48 -16.97 6.82
N LEU A 32 -7.94 -17.00 5.59
CA LEU A 32 -7.99 -15.86 4.66
C LEU A 32 -9.42 -15.56 4.21
N ALA A 33 -10.25 -16.58 3.95
CA ALA A 33 -11.65 -16.38 3.57
C ALA A 33 -12.46 -15.68 4.67
N VAL A 34 -12.23 -16.07 5.94
CA VAL A 34 -12.83 -15.40 7.11
C VAL A 34 -12.35 -13.95 7.21
N ALA A 35 -11.04 -13.71 7.06
CA ALA A 35 -10.46 -12.39 7.16
C ALA A 35 -10.85 -11.43 6.01
N ALA A 36 -11.11 -11.97 4.81
CA ALA A 36 -11.46 -11.21 3.62
C ALA A 36 -12.85 -10.56 3.68
N HIS A 37 -13.75 -11.00 4.56
CA HIS A 37 -15.16 -10.59 4.57
C HIS A 37 -15.37 -9.07 4.65
N ASN A 38 -14.45 -8.34 5.28
CA ASN A 38 -14.55 -6.89 5.48
C ASN A 38 -13.29 -6.12 5.02
N ARG A 39 -12.44 -6.72 4.18
CA ARG A 39 -11.12 -6.14 3.84
C ARG A 39 -10.85 -6.15 2.34
N ASN A 40 -10.08 -5.16 1.89
CA ASN A 40 -9.53 -5.16 0.55
C ASN A 40 -8.31 -6.10 0.46
N LEU A 41 -7.89 -6.43 -0.76
CA LEU A 41 -6.76 -7.34 -0.98
C LEU A 41 -5.43 -6.84 -0.37
N PRO A 42 -5.04 -5.55 -0.51
CA PRO A 42 -3.81 -5.04 0.11
C PRO A 42 -3.75 -5.25 1.63
N ASP A 43 -4.81 -4.89 2.35
CA ASP A 43 -4.88 -5.00 3.81
C ASP A 43 -4.82 -6.48 4.24
N LEU A 44 -5.52 -7.34 3.49
CA LEU A 44 -5.50 -8.78 3.72
C LEU A 44 -4.09 -9.37 3.52
N ALA A 45 -3.43 -9.00 2.42
CA ALA A 45 -2.10 -9.49 2.08
C ALA A 45 -1.06 -9.06 3.12
N TYR A 46 -1.08 -7.78 3.51
CA TYR A 46 -0.16 -7.26 4.51
C TYR A 46 -0.33 -7.96 5.86
N GLY A 47 -1.56 -8.00 6.41
CA GLY A 47 -1.80 -8.61 7.71
C GLY A 47 -1.45 -10.10 7.71
N ALA A 48 -1.66 -10.78 6.58
CA ALA A 48 -1.26 -12.16 6.45
C ALA A 48 0.25 -12.38 6.44
N ILE A 49 1.00 -11.57 5.68
CA ILE A 49 2.46 -11.64 5.66
C ILE A 49 3.03 -11.28 7.04
N ALA A 50 2.54 -10.21 7.67
CA ALA A 50 2.98 -9.78 9.00
C ALA A 50 2.75 -10.87 10.05
N THR A 51 1.57 -11.52 10.04
CA THR A 51 1.26 -12.64 10.93
C THR A 51 2.17 -13.85 10.65
N ALA A 52 2.44 -14.17 9.38
CA ALA A 52 3.31 -15.30 9.04
C ALA A 52 4.76 -15.07 9.50
N LEU A 53 5.23 -13.83 9.48
CA LEU A 53 6.55 -13.44 9.96
C LEU A 53 6.66 -13.41 11.49
N ASP A 54 5.54 -13.32 12.21
CA ASP A 54 5.53 -13.35 13.68
C ASP A 54 5.70 -14.79 14.20
N PRO A 55 6.82 -15.10 14.91
CA PRO A 55 7.04 -16.42 15.49
C PRO A 55 6.02 -16.77 16.61
N ALA A 56 5.36 -15.80 17.21
CA ALA A 56 4.31 -16.04 18.20
C ALA A 56 3.00 -16.56 17.56
N SER A 57 2.75 -16.23 16.29
CA SER A 57 1.57 -16.67 15.53
C SER A 57 1.72 -18.12 15.09
N ARG A 58 1.39 -19.07 15.97
CA ARG A 58 1.55 -20.51 15.69
C ARG A 58 0.61 -21.06 14.61
N THR A 59 -0.48 -20.37 14.27
CA THR A 59 -1.49 -20.87 13.35
C THR A 59 -1.98 -19.78 12.40
N PRO A 60 -2.49 -20.15 11.20
CA PRO A 60 -3.12 -19.22 10.29
C PRO A 60 -4.34 -18.49 10.88
N ARG A 61 -4.97 -19.01 11.94
CA ARG A 61 -6.10 -18.31 12.59
C ARG A 61 -5.67 -17.11 13.45
N ALA A 62 -4.37 -16.97 13.70
CA ALA A 62 -3.82 -15.82 14.41
C ALA A 62 -3.67 -14.59 13.51
N LEU A 63 -4.22 -14.61 12.29
CA LEU A 63 -4.29 -13.46 11.38
C LEU A 63 -4.89 -12.26 12.11
N THR A 64 -4.02 -11.38 12.57
CA THR A 64 -4.38 -10.15 13.24
C THR A 64 -4.12 -9.01 12.28
N PHE A 65 -5.07 -8.10 12.22
CA PHE A 65 -5.02 -6.95 11.35
C PHE A 65 -5.14 -5.74 12.25
N THR A 66 -4.00 -5.16 12.59
CA THR A 66 -3.95 -3.83 13.15
C THR A 66 -4.41 -2.85 12.08
N ASP A 67 -5.29 -1.91 12.44
CA ASP A 67 -5.72 -0.82 11.57
C ASP A 67 -4.52 0.07 11.27
N HIS A 68 -3.74 -0.33 10.29
CA HIS A 68 -2.46 0.24 10.01
C HIS A 68 -2.63 1.54 9.23
N GLU A 69 -2.79 2.62 9.98
CA GLU A 69 -2.72 4.00 9.51
C GLU A 69 -1.44 4.29 8.68
N HIS A 70 -0.38 3.50 8.87
CA HIS A 70 0.87 3.67 8.12
C HIS A 70 0.72 3.40 6.61
N TRP A 71 -0.21 2.56 6.16
CA TRP A 71 -0.50 2.38 4.72
C TRP A 71 -1.40 3.47 4.14
N ARG A 72 -2.29 4.07 4.93
CA ARG A 72 -3.02 5.28 4.48
C ARG A 72 -2.06 6.41 4.14
N ARG A 73 -0.88 6.44 4.76
CA ARG A 73 0.17 7.42 4.49
C ARG A 73 0.95 7.14 3.19
N THR A 74 1.10 5.89 2.78
CA THR A 74 1.77 5.53 1.50
C THR A 74 0.83 5.60 0.28
N ILE A 75 -0.49 5.57 0.47
CA ILE A 75 -1.48 5.93 -0.57
C ILE A 75 -1.91 7.41 -0.42
N ARG A 76 -1.21 8.22 0.37
CA ARG A 76 -0.91 9.55 -0.16
C ARG A 76 0.12 9.30 -1.24
N THR A 77 -0.37 9.10 -2.45
CA THR A 77 0.30 9.76 -3.56
C THR A 77 0.55 11.18 -3.04
N ASP A 78 1.82 11.51 -2.79
CA ASP A 78 2.30 12.87 -2.98
C ASP A 78 1.96 13.14 -4.45
N THR A 79 0.68 13.43 -4.67
CA THR A 79 0.09 13.61 -5.97
C THR A 79 0.66 14.95 -6.28
N TRP A 80 1.75 14.95 -7.03
CA TRP A 80 2.16 16.10 -7.78
C TRP A 80 0.94 16.42 -8.65
N ALA A 81 0.07 17.26 -8.11
CA ALA A 81 -1.00 17.87 -8.84
C ALA A 81 -0.36 19.10 -9.48
N PRO A 82 -0.64 19.37 -10.77
CA PRO A 82 -0.27 20.66 -11.33
C PRO A 82 -0.88 21.77 -10.46
N PRO A 83 -0.18 22.89 -10.24
CA PRO A 83 -0.70 24.00 -9.45
C PRO A 83 -2.04 24.46 -10.03
N THR A 84 -2.96 24.87 -9.16
CA THR A 84 -4.13 25.64 -9.63
C THR A 84 -3.69 27.02 -10.11
N ARG A 85 -4.52 27.70 -10.91
CA ARG A 85 -4.16 28.98 -11.55
C ARG A 85 -3.70 30.07 -10.58
N ASP A 86 -4.23 30.07 -9.36
CA ASP A 86 -3.86 30.97 -8.27
C ASP A 86 -2.52 30.61 -7.59
N GLN A 87 -2.05 29.38 -7.78
CA GLN A 87 -0.79 28.83 -7.27
C GLN A 87 0.29 28.78 -8.36
N GLU A 88 -0.06 29.14 -9.59
CA GLU A 88 0.81 29.10 -10.75
C GLU A 88 1.76 30.31 -10.77
N CYS A 89 3.01 30.06 -11.14
CA CYS A 89 4.00 31.09 -11.32
C CYS A 89 3.59 32.01 -12.48
N ALA A 90 3.55 33.32 -12.22
CA ALA A 90 3.18 34.32 -13.22
C ALA A 90 4.08 34.32 -14.47
N THR A 91 5.34 33.87 -14.34
CA THR A 91 6.32 33.86 -15.43
C THR A 91 6.44 32.50 -16.11
N HIS A 92 6.16 31.40 -15.40
CA HIS A 92 6.38 30.04 -15.89
C HIS A 92 5.14 29.17 -15.67
N PRO A 93 4.31 29.01 -16.70
CA PRO A 93 3.11 28.17 -16.62
C PRO A 93 3.43 26.74 -16.20
N GLY A 94 2.58 26.16 -15.35
CA GLY A 94 2.72 24.84 -14.74
C GLY A 94 3.72 24.78 -13.58
N GLY A 95 4.47 25.85 -13.31
CA GLY A 95 5.34 25.96 -12.14
C GLY A 95 4.59 26.52 -10.92
N TRP A 96 4.90 26.01 -9.73
CA TRP A 96 4.38 26.57 -8.48
C TRP A 96 4.99 27.94 -8.18
N ALA A 97 4.20 28.93 -7.78
CA ALA A 97 4.66 30.31 -7.59
C ALA A 97 5.78 30.43 -6.54
N ASP A 98 5.73 29.65 -5.47
CA ASP A 98 6.66 29.66 -4.34
C ASP A 98 7.96 28.85 -4.60
N HIS A 99 7.93 27.86 -5.50
CA HIS A 99 9.09 27.00 -5.77
C HIS A 99 9.29 26.69 -7.27
N CYS A 100 8.99 27.65 -8.14
CA CYS A 100 9.06 27.48 -9.59
C CYS A 100 10.47 27.09 -10.07
N ALA A 101 10.56 25.94 -10.74
CA ALA A 101 11.81 25.46 -11.33
C ALA A 101 12.34 26.39 -12.43
N GLY A 102 11.47 27.01 -13.23
CA GLY A 102 11.84 28.00 -14.25
C GLY A 102 12.51 29.23 -13.65
N CYS A 103 11.89 29.84 -12.62
CA CYS A 103 12.48 30.99 -11.92
C CYS A 103 13.82 30.65 -11.23
N ARG A 104 14.02 29.40 -10.83
CA ARG A 104 15.32 28.95 -10.32
C ARG A 104 16.35 28.84 -11.45
N ALA A 105 15.97 28.27 -12.59
CA ALA A 105 16.84 28.14 -13.75
C ALA A 105 17.28 29.51 -14.29
N ASP A 106 16.37 30.48 -14.41
CA ASP A 106 16.69 31.83 -14.87
C ASP A 106 17.71 32.52 -13.97
N ARG A 107 17.57 32.38 -12.64
CA ARG A 107 18.54 32.92 -11.68
C ARG A 107 19.92 32.29 -11.83
N LEU A 108 19.99 31.00 -12.14
CA LEU A 108 21.25 30.31 -12.37
C LEU A 108 21.88 30.68 -13.72
N ALA A 109 21.07 30.94 -14.75
CA ALA A 109 21.53 31.36 -16.07
C ALA A 109 21.94 32.84 -16.14
N ALA A 110 21.48 33.66 -15.18
CA ALA A 110 21.86 35.06 -15.05
C ALA A 110 23.23 35.27 -14.36
N HIS A 111 23.88 34.19 -13.93
CA HIS A 111 25.24 34.15 -13.37
C HIS A 111 26.21 33.46 -14.32
#